data_AF-A0A9E4UYU5-F1
#
_entry.id   AF-A0A9E4UYU5-F1
#
_cell.length_a   1.000
_cell.length_b   1.000
_cell.length_c   1.000
_cell.angle_alpha   90.00
_cell.angle_beta   90.00
_cell.angle_gamma   90.00
#
_symmetry.space_group_name_H-M   'P 1'
#
loop_
_entity.id
_entity.type
_entity.pdbx_description
1 polymer ?
#
loop_
_entity_poly.entity_id
_entity_poly.type
_entity_poly.pdbx_seq_one_letter_code
_entity_poly.pdbx_strand_id
1 'polypeptide(L)'
;MYSALKKNGRRLYQLAREGVEVERDARSVTVQDIKIVAWDSPAITIEVSCGRGFYMRSLAYDLGNALGCGGHMKSLVRLQSGVFSLDAALSLEHAEQKLQDGEWQDILHSPDVVLSAMKAIVVGKQTEDLIRNGCSLPLALSLPRGKADDRCRAYSVDGRFLAILTFDSTSGQWHPDKVFALQYAQPEGIPQFS
;
A
#
# COMPACT_ATOMS: atom_id res chain seq x y z
N MET A 1 1.02 -4.55 -25.45
CA MET A 1 2.19 -3.64 -25.59
C MET A 1 2.36 -2.56 -24.51
N TYR A 2 1.33 -1.80 -24.11
CA TYR A 2 1.49 -0.62 -23.23
C TYR A 2 1.71 -0.96 -21.73
N SER A 3 2.97 -1.05 -21.27
CA SER A 3 3.33 -1.09 -19.84
C SER A 3 4.47 -0.12 -19.55
N ALA A 4 4.50 0.41 -18.32
CA ALA A 4 5.59 1.24 -17.81
C ALA A 4 6.87 0.46 -17.47
N LEU A 5 6.85 -0.87 -17.62
CA LEU A 5 8.02 -1.74 -17.43
C LEU A 5 9.18 -1.30 -18.33
N LYS A 6 10.40 -1.39 -17.81
CA LYS A 6 11.63 -1.10 -18.54
C LYS A 6 12.32 -2.40 -18.98
N LYS A 7 12.86 -2.43 -20.20
CA LYS A 7 13.81 -3.45 -20.68
C LYS A 7 15.03 -2.70 -21.21
N ASN A 8 16.22 -3.02 -20.71
CA ASN A 8 17.48 -2.36 -21.06
C ASN A 8 17.43 -0.82 -21.00
N GLY A 9 16.87 -0.27 -19.92
CA GLY A 9 16.81 1.18 -19.68
C GLY A 9 15.70 1.94 -20.42
N ARG A 10 15.03 1.36 -21.42
CA ARG A 10 13.91 1.98 -22.16
C ARG A 10 12.55 1.48 -21.68
N ARG A 11 11.54 2.37 -21.65
CA ARG A 11 10.17 1.98 -21.27
C ARG A 11 9.54 1.20 -22.43
N LEU A 12 8.92 0.07 -22.13
CA LEU A 12 8.39 -0.85 -23.15
C LEU A 12 7.30 -0.25 -24.04
N TYR A 13 6.54 0.75 -23.56
CA TYR A 13 5.57 1.44 -24.42
C TYR A 13 6.22 2.29 -25.51
N GLN A 14 7.48 2.72 -25.36
CA GLN A 14 8.20 3.48 -26.38
C GLN A 14 8.59 2.55 -27.53
N LEU A 15 9.20 1.41 -27.22
CA LEU A 15 9.55 0.36 -28.20
C LEU A 15 8.32 -0.17 -28.96
N ALA A 16 7.20 -0.32 -28.25
CA ALA A 16 5.91 -0.68 -28.83
C ALA A 16 5.40 0.31 -29.90
N ARG A 17 5.57 1.63 -29.67
CA ARG A 17 5.19 2.67 -30.63
C ARG A 17 6.12 2.73 -31.84
N GLU A 18 7.35 2.25 -31.68
CA GLU A 18 8.35 2.12 -32.74
C GLU A 18 8.15 0.84 -33.57
N GLY A 19 7.07 0.07 -33.33
CA GLY A 19 6.77 -1.17 -34.05
C GLY A 19 7.63 -2.37 -33.62
N VAL A 20 8.46 -2.22 -32.59
CA VAL A 20 9.30 -3.30 -32.08
C VAL A 20 8.48 -4.16 -31.12
N GLU A 21 8.18 -5.38 -31.56
CA GLU A 21 7.55 -6.38 -30.70
C GLU A 21 8.59 -6.91 -29.70
N VAL A 22 8.31 -6.70 -28.41
CA VAL A 22 9.20 -7.14 -27.34
C VAL A 22 8.61 -8.37 -26.68
N GLU A 23 9.26 -9.52 -26.85
CA GLU A 23 8.98 -10.72 -26.06
C GLU A 23 9.02 -10.39 -24.57
N ARG A 24 7.93 -10.73 -23.89
CA ARG A 24 7.78 -10.61 -22.44
C ARG A 24 7.65 -12.00 -21.85
N ASP A 25 8.50 -12.27 -20.87
CA ASP A 25 8.31 -13.43 -20.02
C ASP A 25 6.95 -13.34 -19.32
N ALA A 26 6.21 -14.44 -19.34
CA ALA A 26 4.99 -14.58 -18.57
C ALA A 26 5.29 -14.36 -17.09
N ARG A 27 4.45 -13.57 -16.42
CA ARG A 27 4.58 -13.30 -14.99
C ARG A 27 3.43 -13.97 -14.27
N SER A 28 3.76 -14.71 -13.22
CA SER A 28 2.75 -15.22 -12.31
C SER A 28 2.05 -14.05 -11.64
N VAL A 29 0.72 -14.07 -11.71
CA VAL A 29 -0.18 -13.11 -11.06
C VAL A 29 -1.23 -13.90 -10.28
N THR A 30 -1.79 -13.27 -9.25
CA THR A 30 -2.82 -13.88 -8.42
C THR A 30 -4.14 -13.17 -8.65
N VAL A 31 -5.19 -13.94 -8.92
CA VAL A 31 -6.58 -13.50 -8.88
C VAL A 31 -7.21 -14.19 -7.67
N GLN A 32 -7.73 -13.39 -6.75
CA GLN A 32 -8.43 -13.88 -5.57
C GLN A 32 -9.90 -14.16 -5.87
N ASP A 33 -10.53 -13.31 -6.67
CA ASP A 33 -11.94 -13.44 -7.05
C ASP A 33 -12.21 -12.79 -8.41
N ILE A 34 -13.18 -13.33 -9.14
CA ILE A 34 -13.68 -12.77 -10.39
C ILE A 34 -15.17 -13.04 -10.53
N LYS A 35 -15.96 -12.00 -10.79
CA LYS A 35 -17.41 -12.10 -11.00
C LYS A 35 -17.88 -11.23 -12.15
N ILE A 36 -18.94 -11.68 -12.82
CA ILE A 36 -19.66 -10.89 -13.82
C ILE A 36 -20.67 -10.01 -13.08
N VAL A 37 -20.63 -8.71 -13.33
CA VAL A 37 -21.49 -7.72 -12.68
C VAL A 37 -22.63 -7.30 -13.60
N ALA A 38 -22.37 -7.21 -14.91
CA ALA A 38 -23.37 -6.89 -15.90
C ALA A 38 -23.00 -7.48 -17.27
N TRP A 39 -24.00 -7.72 -18.10
CA TRP A 39 -23.86 -8.17 -19.48
C TRP A 39 -24.83 -7.40 -20.37
N ASP A 40 -24.29 -6.51 -21.18
CA ASP A 40 -24.99 -5.66 -22.13
C ASP A 40 -24.32 -5.82 -23.49
N SER A 41 -24.58 -6.96 -24.14
CA SER A 41 -23.91 -7.36 -25.39
C SER A 41 -23.77 -6.20 -26.38
N PRO A 42 -22.57 -5.95 -26.93
CA PRO A 42 -21.37 -6.77 -26.84
C PRO A 42 -20.46 -6.47 -25.63
N ALA A 43 -20.93 -5.72 -24.63
CA ALA A 43 -20.17 -5.34 -23.45
C ALA A 43 -20.41 -6.26 -22.25
N ILE A 44 -19.32 -6.63 -21.58
CA ILE A 44 -19.34 -7.31 -20.28
C ILE A 44 -18.67 -6.44 -19.24
N THR A 45 -19.27 -6.36 -18.06
CA THR A 45 -18.66 -5.74 -16.88
C THR A 45 -18.27 -6.85 -15.92
N ILE A 46 -16.98 -6.92 -15.59
CA ILE A 46 -16.44 -7.83 -14.60
C ILE A 46 -15.82 -7.04 -13.45
N GLU A 47 -15.92 -7.60 -12.25
CA GLU A 47 -15.19 -7.15 -11.07
C GLU A 47 -14.18 -8.22 -10.69
N VAL A 48 -12.95 -7.80 -10.41
CA VAL A 48 -11.83 -8.70 -10.19
C VAL A 48 -11.05 -8.23 -8.97
N SER A 49 -10.89 -9.13 -8.01
CA SER A 49 -9.95 -8.97 -6.89
C SER A 49 -8.62 -9.62 -7.29
N CYS A 50 -7.57 -8.82 -7.38
CA CYS A 50 -6.28 -9.26 -7.90
C CYS A 50 -5.10 -8.72 -7.10
N GLY A 51 -4.00 -9.48 -7.09
CA GLY A 51 -2.72 -9.07 -6.53
C GLY A 51 -1.98 -8.03 -7.37
N ARG A 52 -0.79 -7.65 -6.89
CA ARG A 52 0.09 -6.70 -7.58
C ARG A 52 0.46 -7.18 -8.98
N GLY A 53 0.54 -6.25 -9.92
CA GLY A 53 1.02 -6.53 -11.28
C GLY A 53 0.02 -7.23 -12.20
N PHE A 54 -1.24 -7.40 -11.77
CA PHE A 54 -2.31 -7.85 -12.63
C PHE A 54 -2.70 -6.77 -13.65
N TYR A 55 -2.86 -7.15 -14.92
CA TYR A 55 -3.17 -6.23 -16.01
C TYR A 55 -4.57 -6.52 -16.56
N MET A 56 -5.57 -5.73 -16.17
CA MET A 56 -6.95 -5.87 -16.65
C MET A 56 -7.09 -5.83 -18.18
N ARG A 57 -6.23 -5.05 -18.85
CA ARG A 57 -6.20 -5.00 -20.33
C ARG A 57 -5.72 -6.30 -20.96
N SER A 58 -4.78 -7.00 -20.32
CA SER A 58 -4.36 -8.34 -20.77
C SER A 58 -5.48 -9.34 -20.54
N LEU A 59 -6.13 -9.31 -19.37
CA LEU A 59 -7.29 -10.16 -19.11
C LEU A 59 -8.40 -9.97 -20.17
N ALA A 60 -8.75 -8.73 -20.52
CA ALA A 60 -9.77 -8.46 -21.55
C ALA A 60 -9.38 -9.03 -22.92
N TYR A 61 -8.10 -8.95 -23.29
CA TYR A 61 -7.57 -9.53 -24.52
C TYR A 61 -7.60 -11.06 -24.48
N ASP A 62 -7.12 -11.66 -23.40
CA ASP A 62 -7.06 -13.11 -23.21
C ASP A 62 -8.46 -13.73 -23.19
N LEU A 63 -9.43 -13.11 -22.52
CA LEU A 63 -10.84 -13.53 -22.51
C LEU A 63 -11.44 -13.43 -23.91
N GLY A 64 -11.21 -12.33 -24.62
CA GLY A 64 -11.70 -12.15 -25.98
C GLY A 64 -11.12 -13.17 -26.97
N ASN A 65 -9.84 -13.50 -26.83
CA ASN A 65 -9.17 -14.55 -27.60
C ASN A 65 -9.75 -15.93 -27.28
N ALA A 66 -9.95 -16.25 -25.99
CA ALA A 66 -10.55 -17.52 -25.57
C ALA A 66 -11.98 -17.69 -26.09
N LEU A 67 -12.73 -16.60 -26.25
CA LEU A 67 -14.08 -16.58 -26.83
C LEU A 67 -14.10 -16.50 -28.36
N GLY A 68 -12.95 -16.30 -29.01
CA GLY A 68 -12.82 -16.25 -30.48
C GLY A 68 -13.35 -14.97 -31.15
N CYS A 69 -13.76 -13.96 -30.39
CA CYS A 69 -14.29 -12.70 -30.91
C CYS A 69 -13.35 -11.49 -30.71
N GLY A 70 -12.27 -11.68 -29.95
CA GLY A 70 -11.41 -10.59 -29.50
C GLY A 70 -12.05 -9.78 -28.38
N GLY A 71 -11.24 -9.02 -27.66
CA GLY A 71 -11.69 -8.28 -26.49
C GLY A 71 -10.75 -7.13 -26.15
N HIS A 72 -11.32 -6.00 -25.78
CA HIS A 72 -10.56 -4.86 -25.31
C HIS A 72 -11.31 -4.16 -24.18
N MET A 73 -10.56 -3.48 -23.34
CA MET A 73 -11.10 -2.77 -22.18
C MET A 73 -11.71 -1.44 -22.63
N LYS A 74 -13.02 -1.27 -22.41
CA LYS A 74 -13.75 -0.01 -22.68
C LYS A 74 -13.58 1.01 -21.56
N SER A 75 -13.67 0.55 -20.30
CA SER A 75 -13.58 1.37 -19.10
C SER A 75 -12.92 0.57 -17.97
N LEU A 76 -12.38 1.27 -16.98
CA LEU A 76 -11.78 0.65 -15.79
C LEU A 76 -11.95 1.59 -14.61
N VAL A 77 -12.51 1.05 -13.53
CA VAL A 77 -12.60 1.73 -12.24
C VAL A 77 -11.89 0.88 -11.20
N ARG A 78 -10.98 1.47 -10.44
CA ARG A 78 -10.33 0.80 -9.31
C ARG A 78 -11.15 1.08 -8.06
N LEU A 79 -11.88 0.07 -7.59
CA LEU A 79 -12.76 0.17 -6.42
C LEU A 79 -11.97 0.18 -5.09
N GLN A 80 -10.80 -0.46 -5.06
CA GLN A 80 -9.99 -0.56 -3.84
C GLN A 80 -8.50 -0.72 -4.15
N SER A 81 -7.64 -0.22 -3.25
CA SER A 81 -6.21 -0.47 -3.23
C SER A 81 -5.74 -0.67 -1.79
N GLY A 82 -5.47 -1.92 -1.40
CA GLY A 82 -5.14 -2.24 -0.02
C GLY A 82 -6.29 -1.84 0.91
N VAL A 83 -6.02 -0.93 1.84
CA VAL A 83 -7.00 -0.40 2.81
C VAL A 83 -7.80 0.80 2.29
N PHE A 84 -7.46 1.33 1.12
CA PHE A 84 -8.13 2.50 0.55
C PHE A 84 -9.23 2.08 -0.41
N SER A 85 -10.48 2.42 -0.11
CA SER A 85 -11.64 2.20 -0.98
C SER A 85 -11.97 3.45 -1.79
N LEU A 86 -12.66 3.26 -2.91
CA LEU A 86 -13.20 4.35 -3.73
C LEU A 86 -14.26 5.15 -2.98
N ASP A 87 -15.06 4.50 -2.13
CA ASP A 87 -16.11 5.17 -1.33
C ASP A 87 -15.53 6.17 -0.31
N ALA A 88 -14.29 5.95 0.12
CA ALA A 88 -13.55 6.86 0.99
C ALA A 88 -12.65 7.83 0.20
N ALA A 89 -12.65 7.78 -1.12
CA ALA A 89 -11.82 8.66 -1.94
C ALA A 89 -12.42 10.06 -2.01
N LEU A 90 -11.56 11.07 -1.93
CA LEU A 90 -11.93 12.45 -2.23
C LEU A 90 -11.74 12.73 -3.71
N SER A 91 -12.64 13.53 -4.28
CA SER A 91 -12.41 14.12 -5.60
C SER A 91 -11.25 15.11 -5.53
N LEU A 92 -10.63 15.39 -6.68
CA LEU A 92 -9.51 16.32 -6.73
C LEU A 92 -9.95 17.72 -6.29
N GLU A 93 -11.14 18.14 -6.71
CA GLU A 93 -11.71 19.45 -6.41
C GLU A 93 -11.94 19.62 -4.90
N HIS A 94 -12.49 18.60 -4.22
CA HIS A 94 -12.67 18.65 -2.77
C HIS A 94 -11.33 18.65 -2.03
N ALA A 95 -10.33 17.90 -2.52
CA ALA A 95 -8.99 17.90 -1.93
C ALA A 95 -8.29 19.27 -2.09
N GLU A 96 -8.45 19.91 -3.25
CA GLU A 96 -7.93 21.26 -3.50
C GLU A 96 -8.59 22.30 -2.60
N GLN A 97 -9.91 22.21 -2.41
CA GLN A 97 -10.64 23.11 -1.50
C GLN A 97 -10.14 22.97 -0.05
N LYS A 98 -10.05 21.74 0.46
CA LYS A 98 -9.49 21.46 1.80
C LYS A 98 -8.08 22.00 1.99
N LEU A 99 -7.25 21.93 0.94
CA LEU A 99 -5.90 22.49 0.97
C LEU A 99 -5.91 24.01 1.05
N GLN A 100 -6.79 24.68 0.29
CA GLN A 100 -6.94 26.14 0.30
C GLN A 100 -7.47 26.65 1.65
N ASP A 101 -8.39 25.91 2.26
CA ASP A 101 -8.99 26.24 3.55
C ASP A 101 -8.06 25.96 4.74
N GLY A 102 -6.89 25.35 4.50
CA GLY A 102 -5.91 25.01 5.54
C GLY A 102 -6.25 23.74 6.33
N GLU A 103 -7.23 22.95 5.86
CA GLU A 103 -7.76 21.73 6.49
C GLU A 103 -7.16 20.44 5.87
N TRP A 104 -5.96 20.53 5.29
CA TRP A 104 -5.34 19.40 4.57
C TRP A 104 -4.95 18.23 5.49
N GLN A 105 -4.74 18.48 6.78
CA GLN A 105 -4.42 17.45 7.76
C GLN A 105 -5.58 16.46 7.93
N ASP A 106 -6.83 16.92 7.77
CA ASP A 106 -8.03 16.08 7.91
C ASP A 106 -8.15 15.02 6.82
N ILE A 107 -7.54 15.27 5.66
CA ILE A 107 -7.60 14.39 4.49
C ILE A 107 -6.33 13.53 4.35
N LEU A 108 -5.38 13.65 5.27
CA LEU A 108 -4.19 12.82 5.30
C LEU A 108 -4.33 11.64 6.25
N HIS A 109 -4.05 10.46 5.73
CA HIS A 109 -3.89 9.29 6.58
C HIS A 109 -2.52 9.27 7.26
N SER A 110 -2.48 8.66 8.45
CA SER A 110 -1.22 8.34 9.11
C SER A 110 -0.33 7.48 8.20
N PRO A 111 1.00 7.71 8.17
CA PRO A 111 1.91 7.01 7.25
C PRO A 111 1.93 5.48 7.43
N ASP A 112 1.50 4.98 8.59
CA ASP A 112 1.43 3.56 8.91
C ASP A 112 0.06 2.91 8.58
N VAL A 113 -0.90 3.65 8.02
CA VAL A 113 -2.25 3.13 7.70
C VAL A 113 -2.20 1.87 6.83
N VAL A 114 -1.24 1.83 5.88
CA VAL A 114 -1.01 0.69 4.98
C VAL A 114 -0.43 -0.54 5.70
N LEU A 115 0.02 -0.35 6.94
CA LEU A 115 0.57 -1.36 7.83
C LEU A 115 -0.41 -1.72 8.96
N SER A 116 -1.66 -1.28 8.88
CA SER A 116 -2.68 -1.51 9.93
C SER A 116 -2.90 -3.00 10.28
N ALA A 117 -2.74 -3.91 9.33
CA ALA A 117 -2.79 -5.36 9.56
C ALA A 117 -1.56 -5.92 10.31
N MET A 118 -0.47 -5.16 10.40
CA MET A 118 0.73 -5.53 11.14
C MET A 118 0.51 -5.33 12.64
N LYS A 119 0.98 -6.30 13.44
CA LYS A 119 0.98 -6.23 14.91
C LYS A 119 1.62 -4.91 15.38
N ALA A 120 1.14 -4.38 16.50
CA ALA A 120 1.60 -3.13 17.07
C ALA A 120 2.03 -3.33 18.54
N ILE A 121 3.05 -2.57 18.97
CA ILE A 121 3.48 -2.47 20.36
C ILE A 121 3.58 -1.00 20.76
N VAL A 122 3.26 -0.70 22.02
CA VAL A 122 3.49 0.62 22.63
C VAL A 122 4.69 0.50 23.56
N VAL A 123 5.62 1.43 23.46
CA VAL A 123 6.87 1.41 24.23
C VAL A 123 7.03 2.67 25.08
N GLY A 124 7.64 2.50 26.25
CA GLY A 124 7.99 3.61 27.14
C GLY A 124 9.18 4.42 26.62
N LYS A 125 9.43 5.57 27.28
CA LYS A 125 10.43 6.56 26.83
C LYS A 125 11.85 5.98 26.65
N GLN A 126 12.31 5.15 27.58
CA GLN A 126 13.64 4.52 27.49
C GLN A 126 13.79 3.66 26.24
N THR A 127 12.77 2.86 25.92
CA THR A 127 12.74 2.00 24.73
C THR A 127 12.58 2.83 23.46
N GLU A 128 11.77 3.89 23.49
CA GLU A 128 11.67 4.84 22.37
C GLU A 128 13.05 5.40 22.00
N ASP A 129 13.85 5.83 22.98
CA ASP A 129 15.18 6.39 22.73
C ASP A 129 16.13 5.33 22.13
N LEU A 130 16.04 4.08 22.56
CA LEU A 130 16.78 2.96 21.94
C LEU A 130 16.38 2.76 20.48
N ILE A 131 15.06 2.74 20.18
CA ILE A 131 14.56 2.60 18.80
C ILE A 131 15.07 3.75 17.92
N ARG A 132 15.00 4.99 18.43
CA ARG A 132 15.44 6.19 17.69
C ARG A 132 16.92 6.16 17.35
N ASN A 133 17.73 5.53 18.20
CA ASN A 133 19.16 5.33 17.99
C ASN A 133 19.49 4.05 17.20
N GLY A 134 18.48 3.32 16.70
CA GLY A 134 18.68 2.09 15.93
C GLY A 134 19.17 0.91 16.76
N CYS A 135 19.07 0.97 18.09
CA CYS A 135 19.53 -0.09 18.98
C CYS A 135 18.54 -1.26 19.02
N SER A 136 19.07 -2.48 19.07
CA SER A 136 18.26 -3.67 19.37
C SER A 136 17.64 -3.57 20.76
N LEU A 137 16.41 -4.05 20.88
CA LEU A 137 15.64 -3.98 22.10
C LEU A 137 16.09 -5.07 23.08
N PRO A 138 16.42 -4.72 24.34
CA PRO A 138 16.88 -5.68 25.33
C PRO A 138 15.85 -6.79 25.59
N LEU A 139 16.31 -8.03 25.75
CA LEU A 139 15.48 -9.20 26.10
C LEU A 139 14.72 -9.03 27.44
N ALA A 140 15.19 -8.14 28.31
CA ALA A 140 14.53 -7.81 29.57
C ALA A 140 13.17 -7.11 29.37
N LEU A 141 12.94 -6.50 28.20
CA LEU A 141 11.65 -5.94 27.86
C LEU A 141 10.66 -7.07 27.58
N SER A 142 9.49 -7.03 28.22
CA SER A 142 8.41 -8.02 28.03
C SER A 142 7.67 -7.79 26.71
N LEU A 143 8.39 -7.85 25.59
CA LEU A 143 7.83 -7.76 24.25
C LEU A 143 7.36 -9.15 23.78
N PRO A 144 6.31 -9.23 22.95
CA PRO A 144 5.90 -10.49 22.33
C PRO A 144 7.07 -11.10 21.57
N ARG A 145 7.37 -12.38 21.81
CA ARG A 145 8.34 -13.11 20.99
C ARG A 145 7.74 -13.38 19.61
N GLY A 146 8.55 -13.16 18.58
CA GLY A 146 8.18 -13.43 17.19
C GLY A 146 8.78 -14.73 16.68
N LYS A 147 8.40 -15.11 15.46
CA LYS A 147 9.18 -16.01 14.60
C LYS A 147 10.21 -15.21 13.81
N ALA A 148 11.14 -15.89 13.16
CA ALA A 148 12.08 -15.26 12.23
C ALA A 148 11.30 -14.40 11.21
N ASP A 149 11.78 -13.18 10.97
CA ASP A 149 11.20 -12.18 10.06
C ASP A 149 9.81 -11.65 10.46
N ASP A 150 9.32 -11.95 11.67
CA ASP A 150 8.13 -11.27 12.19
C ASP A 150 8.39 -9.78 12.26
N ARG A 151 7.41 -8.99 11.81
CA ARG A 151 7.44 -7.53 11.82
C ARG A 151 6.35 -6.97 12.71
N CYS A 152 6.66 -5.90 13.42
CA CYS A 152 5.67 -5.14 14.17
C CYS A 152 5.89 -3.62 14.06
N ARG A 153 4.82 -2.87 14.25
CA ARG A 153 4.82 -1.41 14.38
C ARG A 153 5.12 -1.04 15.84
N ALA A 154 5.98 -0.06 16.06
CA ALA A 154 6.25 0.49 17.39
C ALA A 154 5.69 1.91 17.52
N TYR A 155 5.04 2.18 18.64
CA TYR A 155 4.49 3.49 18.99
C TYR A 155 5.01 3.95 20.35
N SER A 156 5.15 5.25 20.54
CA SER A 156 5.36 5.84 21.86
C SER A 156 4.05 5.87 22.65
N VAL A 157 4.17 6.11 23.96
CA VAL A 157 3.02 6.22 24.88
C VAL A 157 2.02 7.33 24.50
N ASP A 158 2.46 8.34 23.77
CA ASP A 158 1.63 9.44 23.24
C ASP A 158 1.01 9.12 21.86
N GLY A 159 1.14 7.88 21.38
CA GLY A 159 0.51 7.40 20.15
C GLY A 159 1.27 7.70 18.85
N ARG A 160 2.46 8.29 18.91
CA ARG A 160 3.26 8.58 17.70
C ARG A 160 3.85 7.29 17.13
N PHE A 161 3.75 7.11 15.81
CA PHE A 161 4.40 6.01 15.11
C PHE A 161 5.92 6.21 15.07
N LEU A 162 6.67 5.25 15.63
CA LEU A 162 8.12 5.35 15.81
C LEU A 162 8.89 4.56 14.75
N ALA A 163 8.53 3.30 14.54
CA ALA A 163 9.34 2.38 13.75
C ALA A 163 8.58 1.15 13.28
N ILE A 164 9.13 0.49 12.27
CA ILE A 164 8.90 -0.93 11.98
C ILE A 164 10.05 -1.70 12.60
N LEU A 165 9.74 -2.66 13.46
CA LEU A 165 10.70 -3.57 14.05
C LEU A 165 10.65 -4.92 13.33
N THR A 166 11.79 -5.60 13.25
CA THR A 166 11.90 -6.99 12.79
C THR A 166 12.48 -7.84 13.92
N PHE A 167 11.96 -9.05 14.09
CA PHE A 167 12.46 -10.01 15.07
C PHE A 167 13.62 -10.83 14.48
N ASP A 168 14.78 -10.79 15.12
CA ASP A 168 15.91 -11.65 14.79
C ASP A 168 15.85 -12.90 15.64
N SER A 169 15.66 -14.06 15.00
CA SER A 169 15.64 -15.34 15.69
C SER A 169 17.00 -15.76 16.26
N THR A 170 18.10 -15.20 15.76
CA THR A 170 19.46 -15.54 16.19
C THR A 170 19.77 -14.92 17.55
N SER A 171 19.51 -13.62 17.69
CA SER A 171 19.68 -12.90 18.96
C SER A 171 18.44 -12.99 19.87
N GLY A 172 17.28 -13.35 19.32
CA GLY A 172 15.99 -13.37 20.01
C GLY A 172 15.45 -11.97 20.31
N GLN A 173 15.98 -10.92 19.67
CA GLN A 173 15.68 -9.52 19.95
C GLN A 173 14.82 -8.89 18.84
N TRP A 174 14.26 -7.72 19.14
CA TRP A 174 13.60 -6.86 18.16
C TRP A 174 14.55 -5.74 17.73
N HIS A 175 14.56 -5.46 16.43
CA HIS A 175 15.54 -4.57 15.78
C HIS A 175 14.79 -3.53 14.97
N PRO A 176 15.12 -2.24 15.06
CA PRO A 176 14.55 -1.25 14.16
C PRO A 176 14.97 -1.49 12.70
N ASP A 177 14.01 -1.86 11.84
CA ASP A 177 14.21 -1.99 10.37
C ASP A 177 14.04 -0.63 9.70
N LYS A 178 13.03 0.13 10.13
CA LYS A 178 12.78 1.51 9.68
C LYS A 178 12.37 2.37 10.84
N VAL A 179 13.00 3.52 11.00
CA VAL A 179 12.69 4.49 12.05
C VAL A 179 12.13 5.76 11.40
N PHE A 180 11.07 6.30 11.98
CA PHE A 180 10.36 7.48 11.49
C PHE A 180 10.51 8.64 12.48
N ALA A 181 11.02 9.77 12.00
CA ALA A 181 11.12 11.01 12.75
C ALA A 181 9.90 11.89 12.48
N LEU A 182 8.72 11.42 12.87
CA LEU A 182 7.47 12.17 12.68
C LEU A 182 7.30 13.19 13.80
N GLN A 183 7.27 14.47 13.43
CA GLN A 183 6.78 15.54 14.29
C GLN A 183 5.27 15.61 14.08
N TYR A 184 4.51 15.16 15.06
CA TYR A 184 3.08 15.43 15.08
C TYR A 184 2.89 16.81 15.69
N ALA A 185 2.15 17.69 15.01
CA ALA A 185 1.71 18.93 15.62
C ALA A 185 0.96 18.57 16.92
N GLN A 186 1.38 19.16 18.04
CA GLN A 186 0.56 19.09 19.25
C GLN A 186 -0.77 19.77 18.90
N PRO A 187 -1.93 19.17 19.23
CA PRO A 187 -3.18 19.92 19.11
C PRO A 187 -3.03 21.19 19.95
N GLU A 188 -3.14 22.35 19.30
CA GLU A 188 -3.11 23.63 20.01
C GLU A 188 -4.22 23.64 21.05
N GLY A 189 -3.82 23.70 22.33
CA GLY A 189 -4.68 24.05 23.46
C GLY A 189 -5.92 23.17 23.66
N ILE A 190 -5.80 22.13 24.50
CA ILE A 190 -6.94 21.75 25.33
C ILE A 190 -7.14 22.93 26.30
N PRO A 191 -8.28 23.65 26.28
CA PRO A 191 -8.56 24.63 27.32
C PRO A 191 -8.57 23.87 28.65
N GLN A 192 -7.65 24.22 29.55
CA GLN A 192 -7.74 23.78 30.93
C GLN A 192 -9.01 24.41 31.50
N PHE A 193 -10.07 23.63 31.64
CA PHE A 193 -11.17 23.98 32.52
C PHE A 193 -10.66 23.80 33.95
N SER A 194 -10.34 24.92 34.59
CA SER A 194 -10.24 25.05 36.05
C SER A 194 -11.44 25.85 36.55
#